data_AF-A0A2V8T7Y4-F1
#
_entry.id   AF-A0A2V8T7Y4-F1
#
_cell.length_a   1.000
_cell.length_b   1.000
_cell.length_c   1.000
_cell.angle_alpha   90.00
_cell.angle_beta   90.00
_cell.angle_gamma   90.00
#
_symmetry.space_group_name_H-M   'P 1'
#
loop_
_entity.id
_entity.type
_entity.pdbx_description
1 polymer ?
#
loop_
_entity_poly.entity_id
_entity_poly.type
_entity_poly.pdbx_seq_one_letter_code
_entity_poly.pdbx_strand_id
1 'polypeptide(L)'
;MGIDWVIQNARKLNIRILNISLGHPIYESWRTDPVARAVAKAWKSGILVVVSAGNLGRMGSGYGTITSPGNTPFALTVGAFNDKNTVVRQDDLLATYSSRGPSFLDHVLKPDLVAPGNRIISTLAAGSTLPKLYPDRIVPNGLELSGTSQAAALTSGAAALLLERDPLLTNDQIKAILMVSAEKRFDLSRFAAGAGYLDILSAVRSVGRFYPVHFNTASPVVVRTPNGFNLIPGNLPNSTAVWAGTAVWGDTAVWGDTAVWGDTAVWGDTAVWGDTAVWGDTAVWGDTAVWGDTAVWGDTAVWGDTAVWGDTAVWGDTAVWGDTAVWGDTAVWGD
;
A
#
# COMPACT_ATOMS: atom_id res chain seq x y z
N MET A 1 23.60 -18.38 2.15
CA MET A 1 24.39 -18.61 0.91
C MET A 1 23.95 -17.72 -0.26
N GLY A 2 22.76 -17.86 -0.85
CA GLY A 2 22.35 -17.00 -1.98
C GLY A 2 22.15 -15.51 -1.61
N ILE A 3 21.33 -15.23 -0.59
CA ILE A 3 21.08 -13.85 -0.13
C ILE A 3 22.36 -13.19 0.40
N ASP A 4 23.18 -13.92 1.17
CA ASP A 4 24.47 -13.39 1.65
C ASP A 4 25.42 -13.04 0.50
N TRP A 5 25.48 -13.87 -0.55
CA TRP A 5 26.30 -13.56 -1.72
C TRP A 5 25.83 -12.27 -2.39
N VAL A 6 24.52 -12.08 -2.53
CA VAL A 6 23.95 -10.84 -3.08
C VAL A 6 24.38 -9.64 -2.24
N ILE A 7 24.27 -9.71 -0.91
CA ILE A 7 24.71 -8.64 0.00
C ILE A 7 26.20 -8.34 -0.18
N GLN A 8 27.05 -9.38 -0.22
CA GLN A 8 28.51 -9.23 -0.35
C GLN A 8 28.92 -8.62 -1.69
N ASN A 9 28.15 -8.85 -2.76
CA ASN A 9 28.46 -8.37 -4.11
C ASN A 9 27.66 -7.14 -4.53
N ALA A 10 26.71 -6.68 -3.70
CA ALA A 10 25.75 -5.63 -4.06
C ALA A 10 26.45 -4.34 -4.54
N ARG A 11 27.48 -3.89 -3.82
CA ARG A 11 28.23 -2.67 -4.22
C ARG A 11 28.98 -2.86 -5.53
N LYS A 12 29.63 -4.02 -5.73
CA LYS A 12 30.44 -4.31 -6.91
C LYS A 12 29.59 -4.40 -8.18
N LEU A 13 28.40 -4.98 -8.06
CA LEU A 13 27.50 -5.26 -9.18
C LEU A 13 26.32 -4.28 -9.27
N ASN A 14 26.29 -3.27 -8.41
CA ASN A 14 25.17 -2.34 -8.25
C ASN A 14 23.81 -3.05 -8.09
N ILE A 15 23.76 -4.12 -7.28
CA ILE A 15 22.52 -4.84 -7.02
C ILE A 15 21.68 -4.03 -6.03
N ARG A 16 20.52 -3.57 -6.49
CA ARG A 16 19.56 -2.80 -5.69
C ARG A 16 18.26 -3.54 -5.40
N ILE A 17 17.95 -4.58 -6.17
CA ILE A 17 16.73 -5.37 -6.04
C ILE A 17 17.09 -6.86 -6.04
N LEU A 18 16.50 -7.61 -5.11
CA LEU A 18 16.57 -9.06 -5.03
C LEU A 18 15.17 -9.66 -5.17
N ASN A 19 14.94 -10.39 -6.25
CA ASN A 19 13.71 -11.12 -6.49
C ASN A 19 13.81 -12.56 -5.95
N ILE A 20 12.89 -12.95 -5.07
CA ILE A 20 12.78 -14.30 -4.51
C ILE A 20 11.41 -14.87 -4.92
N SER A 21 11.38 -15.46 -6.11
CA SER A 21 10.20 -16.17 -6.67
C SER A 21 10.08 -17.61 -6.15
N LEU A 22 10.35 -17.82 -4.87
CA LEU A 22 10.44 -19.11 -4.18
C LEU A 22 9.90 -18.96 -2.76
N GLY A 23 9.44 -20.07 -2.16
CA GLY A 23 9.07 -20.07 -0.75
C GLY A 23 8.83 -21.47 -0.20
N HIS A 24 8.69 -21.55 1.12
CA HIS A 24 8.35 -22.77 1.84
C HIS A 24 7.25 -22.51 2.88
N PRO A 25 6.57 -23.55 3.39
CA PRO A 25 5.63 -23.40 4.51
C PRO A 25 6.30 -22.75 5.72
N ILE A 26 5.53 -21.96 6.47
CA ILE A 26 6.02 -21.33 7.70
C ILE A 26 6.09 -22.39 8.80
N TYR A 27 7.29 -22.67 9.30
CA TYR A 27 7.52 -23.62 10.40
C TYR A 27 7.81 -22.93 11.73
N GLU A 28 8.24 -21.66 11.70
CA GLU A 28 8.65 -20.87 12.85
C GLU A 28 8.45 -19.37 12.59
N SER A 29 8.69 -18.54 13.60
CA SER A 29 8.57 -17.08 13.47
C SER A 29 9.57 -16.53 12.46
N TRP A 30 9.18 -15.47 11.72
CA TRP A 30 10.13 -14.75 10.85
C TRP A 30 11.35 -14.21 11.61
N ARG A 31 11.23 -14.06 12.94
CA ARG A 31 12.31 -13.63 13.84
C ARG A 31 13.41 -14.68 13.99
N THR A 32 13.08 -15.96 13.83
CA THR A 32 14.00 -17.09 14.00
C THR A 32 14.31 -17.78 12.68
N ASP A 33 13.37 -17.76 11.71
CA ASP A 33 13.54 -18.32 10.37
C ASP A 33 14.81 -17.77 9.69
N PRO A 34 15.76 -18.63 9.30
CA PRO A 34 17.05 -18.19 8.79
C PRO A 34 16.94 -17.45 7.45
N VAL A 35 15.97 -17.81 6.60
CA VAL A 35 15.74 -17.16 5.31
C VAL A 35 15.09 -15.79 5.53
N ALA A 36 14.09 -15.69 6.41
CA ALA A 36 13.45 -14.42 6.75
C ALA A 36 14.43 -13.42 7.41
N ARG A 37 15.32 -13.91 8.27
CA ARG A 37 16.40 -13.10 8.86
C ARG A 37 17.41 -12.62 7.81
N ALA A 38 17.75 -13.47 6.84
CA ALA A 38 18.62 -13.08 5.73
C ALA A 38 17.95 -12.02 4.84
N VAL A 39 16.64 -12.13 4.59
CA VAL A 39 15.84 -11.10 3.90
C VAL A 39 15.87 -9.77 4.66
N ALA A 40 15.65 -9.78 5.97
CA ALA A 40 15.73 -8.57 6.78
C ALA A 40 17.14 -7.93 6.76
N LYS A 41 18.19 -8.74 6.72
CA LYS A 41 19.58 -8.28 6.56
C LYS A 41 19.82 -7.63 5.19
N ALA A 42 19.29 -8.22 4.11
CA ALA A 42 19.36 -7.65 2.76
C ALA A 42 18.62 -6.31 2.68
N TRP A 43 17.40 -6.23 3.22
CA TRP A 43 16.62 -5.00 3.33
C TRP A 43 17.41 -3.88 4.02
N LYS A 44 17.97 -4.17 5.20
CA LYS A 44 18.79 -3.21 5.97
C LYS A 44 20.09 -2.82 5.26
N SER A 45 20.53 -3.60 4.28
CA SER A 45 21.73 -3.31 3.48
C SER A 45 21.43 -2.45 2.24
N GLY A 46 20.20 -1.93 2.09
CA GLY A 46 19.81 -1.08 0.96
C GLY A 46 19.42 -1.86 -0.31
N ILE A 47 19.10 -3.15 -0.16
CA ILE A 47 18.65 -4.02 -1.24
C ILE A 47 17.16 -4.27 -1.04
N LEU A 48 16.32 -3.80 -1.95
CA LEU A 48 14.89 -4.07 -1.91
C LEU A 48 14.68 -5.57 -2.17
N VAL A 49 13.98 -6.25 -1.27
CA VAL A 49 13.66 -7.67 -1.44
C VAL A 49 12.20 -7.82 -1.86
N VAL A 50 11.97 -8.37 -3.05
CA VAL A 50 10.64 -8.65 -3.59
C VAL A 50 10.42 -10.16 -3.53
N VAL A 51 9.33 -10.59 -2.91
CA VAL A 51 9.08 -12.01 -2.60
C VAL A 51 7.72 -12.42 -3.14
N SER A 52 7.63 -13.61 -3.73
CA SER A 52 6.33 -14.21 -4.09
C SER A 52 5.52 -14.58 -2.85
N ALA A 53 4.21 -14.27 -2.82
CA ALA A 53 3.34 -14.60 -1.69
C ALA A 53 3.17 -16.11 -1.44
N GLY A 54 3.32 -16.93 -2.50
CA GLY A 54 3.04 -18.36 -2.49
C GLY A 54 1.82 -18.73 -3.34
N ASN A 55 1.72 -20.01 -3.70
CA ASN A 55 0.66 -20.53 -4.58
C ASN A 55 -0.31 -21.46 -3.84
N LEU A 56 -0.50 -21.25 -2.53
CA LEU A 56 -1.28 -22.12 -1.64
C LEU A 56 -2.71 -21.60 -1.39
N GLY A 57 -3.16 -20.59 -2.14
CA GLY A 57 -4.47 -19.93 -1.96
C GLY A 57 -5.70 -20.81 -2.21
N ARG A 58 -5.52 -22.05 -2.71
CA ARG A 58 -6.58 -23.06 -2.85
C ARG A 58 -6.66 -24.03 -1.68
N MET A 59 -5.72 -23.96 -0.73
CA MET A 59 -5.75 -24.78 0.47
C MET A 59 -6.67 -24.17 1.52
N GLY A 60 -7.61 -24.96 2.05
CA GLY A 60 -8.55 -24.50 3.06
C GLY A 60 -9.34 -23.27 2.60
N SER A 61 -9.41 -22.25 3.45
CA SER A 61 -10.01 -20.94 3.10
C SER A 61 -9.11 -20.07 2.19
N GLY A 62 -7.86 -20.48 1.98
CA GLY A 62 -6.84 -19.72 1.29
C GLY A 62 -6.19 -18.60 2.11
N TYR A 63 -6.73 -18.23 3.28
CA TYR A 63 -6.13 -17.28 4.23
C TYR A 63 -5.12 -17.99 5.15
N GLY A 64 -4.11 -17.26 5.63
CA GLY A 64 -3.02 -17.86 6.41
C GLY A 64 -2.02 -18.67 5.58
N THR A 65 -1.99 -18.49 4.26
CA THR A 65 -1.25 -19.36 3.34
C THR A 65 0.01 -18.70 2.75
N ILE A 66 0.37 -17.51 3.24
CA ILE A 66 1.62 -16.82 2.85
C ILE A 66 2.82 -17.71 3.22
N THR A 67 3.76 -17.88 2.29
CA THR A 67 4.96 -18.70 2.50
C THR A 67 6.12 -17.88 3.06
N SER A 68 7.07 -18.52 3.76
CA SER A 68 8.37 -17.92 4.06
C SER A 68 9.21 -17.81 2.79
N PRO A 69 9.96 -16.71 2.56
CA PRO A 69 10.18 -15.58 3.48
C PRO A 69 9.18 -14.42 3.31
N GLY A 70 8.08 -14.60 2.56
CA GLY A 70 7.07 -13.56 2.33
C GLY A 70 6.28 -13.15 3.58
N ASN A 71 6.43 -13.87 4.69
CA ASN A 71 5.85 -13.56 6.00
C ASN A 71 6.63 -12.51 6.79
N THR A 72 7.87 -12.17 6.39
CA THR A 72 8.65 -11.14 7.07
C THR A 72 8.06 -9.73 6.86
N PRO A 73 8.10 -8.84 7.87
CA PRO A 73 7.78 -7.43 7.68
C PRO A 73 8.71 -6.74 6.67
N PHE A 74 9.95 -7.24 6.52
CA PHE A 74 11.04 -6.63 5.74
C PHE A 74 11.15 -7.18 4.30
N ALA A 75 10.03 -7.19 3.58
CA ALA A 75 9.97 -7.55 2.17
C ALA A 75 8.79 -6.84 1.51
N LEU A 76 8.83 -6.73 0.18
CA LEU A 76 7.67 -6.47 -0.66
C LEU A 76 7.13 -7.82 -1.15
N THR A 77 6.12 -8.34 -0.47
CA THR A 77 5.48 -9.62 -0.76
C THR A 77 4.35 -9.43 -1.77
N VAL A 78 4.39 -10.16 -2.87
CA VAL A 78 3.53 -9.93 -4.04
C VAL A 78 2.61 -11.12 -4.29
N GLY A 79 1.30 -10.89 -4.26
CA GLY A 79 0.30 -11.86 -4.72
C GLY A 79 0.02 -11.76 -6.22
N ALA A 80 -0.77 -12.69 -6.77
CA ALA A 80 -0.99 -12.80 -8.20
C ALA A 80 -2.43 -12.50 -8.60
N PHE A 81 -2.59 -11.70 -9.64
CA PHE A 81 -3.84 -11.51 -10.36
C PHE A 81 -3.84 -12.28 -11.69
N ASN A 82 -5.05 -12.65 -12.11
CA ASN A 82 -5.36 -13.06 -13.46
C ASN A 82 -5.88 -11.85 -14.21
N ASP A 83 -5.04 -11.35 -15.12
CA ASP A 83 -5.30 -10.19 -15.99
C ASP A 83 -6.24 -10.51 -17.16
N LYS A 84 -6.78 -11.73 -17.20
CA LYS A 84 -7.67 -12.24 -18.26
C LYS A 84 -7.11 -12.11 -19.68
N ASN A 85 -5.82 -11.79 -19.82
CA ASN A 85 -5.20 -11.37 -21.08
C ASN A 85 -5.95 -10.18 -21.73
N THR A 86 -6.43 -9.23 -20.93
CA THR A 86 -7.12 -8.00 -21.36
C THR A 86 -6.32 -6.76 -20.90
N VAL A 87 -6.53 -5.63 -21.59
CA VAL A 87 -5.94 -4.33 -21.18
C VAL A 87 -6.77 -3.66 -20.09
N VAL A 88 -8.08 -3.90 -20.12
CA VAL A 88 -9.06 -3.42 -19.14
C VAL A 88 -8.81 -4.20 -17.85
N ARG A 89 -8.76 -3.51 -16.71
CA ARG A 89 -8.41 -4.14 -15.41
C ARG A 89 -9.64 -4.50 -14.56
N GLN A 90 -10.81 -4.05 -14.98
CA GLN A 90 -12.08 -4.24 -14.27
C GLN A 90 -12.50 -5.72 -14.22
N ASP A 91 -12.10 -6.53 -15.19
CA ASP A 91 -12.36 -7.98 -15.21
C ASP A 91 -11.25 -8.81 -14.56
N ASP A 92 -10.19 -8.17 -14.09
CA ASP A 92 -9.08 -8.83 -13.42
C ASP A 92 -9.51 -9.36 -12.07
N LEU A 93 -9.15 -10.62 -11.82
CA LEU A 93 -9.49 -11.32 -10.60
C LEU A 93 -8.24 -11.76 -9.87
N LEU A 94 -8.29 -11.76 -8.54
CA LEU A 94 -7.28 -12.43 -7.73
C LEU A 94 -7.13 -13.89 -8.21
N ALA A 95 -5.90 -14.28 -8.55
CA ALA A 95 -5.64 -15.62 -9.02
C ALA A 95 -5.99 -16.61 -7.91
N THR A 96 -6.70 -17.69 -8.24
CA THR A 96 -7.24 -18.61 -7.23
C THR A 96 -6.16 -19.28 -6.38
N TYR A 97 -4.94 -19.42 -6.92
CA TYR A 97 -3.78 -19.97 -6.22
C TYR A 97 -3.03 -18.93 -5.38
N SER A 98 -3.25 -17.62 -5.55
CA SER A 98 -2.51 -16.61 -4.81
C SER A 98 -2.72 -16.77 -3.31
N SER A 99 -1.63 -17.01 -2.58
CA SER A 99 -1.67 -17.07 -1.12
C SER A 99 -2.17 -15.76 -0.52
N ARG A 100 -2.89 -15.86 0.60
CA ARG A 100 -3.53 -14.74 1.31
C ARG A 100 -3.09 -14.72 2.76
N GLY A 101 -2.94 -13.53 3.31
CA GLY A 101 -2.57 -13.32 4.70
C GLY A 101 -3.72 -13.52 5.69
N PRO A 102 -3.57 -13.01 6.93
CA PRO A 102 -2.28 -12.59 7.49
C PRO A 102 -1.29 -13.76 7.47
N SER A 103 0.01 -13.51 7.63
CA SER A 103 0.97 -14.62 7.69
C SER A 103 0.62 -15.56 8.85
N PHE A 104 0.78 -16.87 8.64
CA PHE A 104 0.65 -17.83 9.72
C PHE A 104 1.67 -17.53 10.84
N LEU A 105 1.32 -17.84 12.08
CA LEU A 105 2.11 -17.67 13.31
C LEU A 105 2.31 -16.22 13.79
N ASP A 106 2.92 -15.35 12.99
CA ASP A 106 3.24 -13.96 13.41
C ASP A 106 2.17 -12.92 13.02
N HIS A 107 1.14 -13.34 12.27
CA HIS A 107 0.02 -12.50 11.82
C HIS A 107 0.41 -11.20 11.10
N VAL A 108 1.52 -11.18 10.36
CA VAL A 108 1.93 -10.03 9.56
C VAL A 108 0.93 -9.81 8.41
N LEU A 109 0.48 -8.57 8.20
CA LEU A 109 -0.41 -8.19 7.11
C LEU A 109 0.32 -8.38 5.78
N LYS A 110 -0.17 -9.34 4.97
CA LYS A 110 0.40 -9.74 3.68
C LYS A 110 -0.72 -10.21 2.73
N PRO A 111 -0.52 -10.20 1.40
CA PRO A 111 0.62 -9.62 0.69
C PRO A 111 0.66 -8.09 0.82
N ASP A 112 1.75 -7.46 0.41
CA ASP A 112 1.85 -5.99 0.39
C ASP A 112 1.09 -5.39 -0.80
N LEU A 113 1.13 -6.05 -1.95
CA LEU A 113 0.32 -5.73 -3.13
C LEU A 113 0.14 -6.97 -4.01
N VAL A 114 -0.62 -6.84 -5.09
CA VAL A 114 -0.78 -7.88 -6.11
C VAL A 114 -0.38 -7.37 -7.49
N ALA A 115 0.07 -8.27 -8.37
CA ALA A 115 0.47 -7.95 -9.74
C ALA A 115 0.07 -9.07 -10.72
N PRO A 116 0.08 -8.83 -12.04
CA PRO A 116 -0.16 -9.89 -13.03
C PRO A 116 0.76 -11.08 -12.81
N GLY A 117 0.17 -12.27 -12.68
CA GLY A 117 0.92 -13.50 -12.44
C GLY A 117 0.32 -14.74 -13.10
N ASN A 118 -0.74 -14.60 -13.88
CA ASN A 118 -1.42 -15.72 -14.52
C ASN A 118 -1.12 -15.76 -16.02
N ARG A 119 -0.72 -16.93 -16.53
CA ARG A 119 -0.44 -17.15 -17.96
C ARG A 119 0.53 -16.13 -18.55
N ILE A 120 1.56 -15.79 -17.78
CA ILE A 120 2.60 -14.87 -18.23
C ILE A 120 3.54 -15.63 -19.15
N ILE A 121 3.71 -15.12 -20.37
CA ILE A 121 4.68 -15.60 -21.33
C ILE A 121 6.03 -14.96 -21.01
N SER A 122 7.06 -15.78 -20.82
CA SER A 122 8.42 -15.30 -20.58
C SER A 122 9.47 -16.15 -21.28
N THR A 123 10.73 -15.72 -21.21
CA THR A 123 11.86 -16.36 -21.88
C THR A 123 12.01 -17.81 -21.46
N LEU A 124 12.30 -18.66 -22.45
CA LEU A 124 12.55 -20.07 -22.22
C LEU A 124 14.04 -20.40 -22.32
N ALA A 125 14.63 -20.91 -21.23
CA ALA A 125 16.02 -21.31 -21.22
C ALA A 125 16.23 -22.65 -21.95
N ALA A 126 17.18 -22.67 -22.89
CA ALA A 126 17.55 -23.87 -23.64
C ALA A 126 18.00 -25.00 -22.69
N GLY A 127 17.47 -26.21 -22.91
CA GLY A 127 17.80 -27.39 -22.09
C GLY A 127 17.22 -27.42 -20.68
N SER A 128 16.43 -26.41 -20.28
CA SER A 128 15.82 -26.35 -18.95
C SER A 128 14.77 -27.46 -18.72
N THR A 129 14.46 -27.72 -17.45
CA THR A 129 13.56 -28.80 -17.04
C THR A 129 12.09 -28.49 -17.34
N LEU A 130 11.68 -27.23 -17.27
CA LEU A 130 10.26 -26.84 -17.38
C LEU A 130 9.61 -27.21 -18.72
N PRO A 131 10.23 -27.02 -19.90
CA PRO A 131 9.74 -27.54 -21.18
C PRO A 131 9.46 -29.03 -21.20
N LYS A 132 10.28 -29.82 -20.48
CA LYS A 132 10.15 -31.28 -20.46
C LYS A 132 8.97 -31.70 -19.58
N LEU A 133 8.72 -30.98 -18.49
CA LEU A 133 7.61 -31.24 -17.57
C LEU A 133 6.28 -30.68 -18.06
N TYR A 134 6.32 -29.58 -18.82
CA TYR A 134 5.13 -28.85 -19.28
C TYR A 134 5.24 -28.51 -20.78
N PRO A 135 5.30 -29.51 -21.67
CA PRO A 135 5.44 -29.28 -23.11
C PRO A 135 4.27 -28.46 -23.69
N ASP A 136 3.07 -28.63 -23.17
CA ASP A 136 1.86 -27.90 -23.61
C ASP A 136 1.87 -26.40 -23.26
N ARG A 137 2.87 -25.96 -22.48
CA ARG A 137 3.04 -24.54 -22.09
C ARG A 137 4.04 -23.81 -22.98
N ILE A 138 4.68 -24.50 -23.91
CA ILE A 138 5.59 -23.89 -24.87
C ILE A 138 4.76 -23.13 -25.91
N VAL A 139 5.08 -21.85 -26.08
CA VAL A 139 4.46 -20.94 -27.05
C VAL A 139 5.55 -20.40 -27.99
N PRO A 140 5.22 -19.83 -29.17
CA PRO A 140 6.23 -19.45 -30.17
C PRO A 140 7.38 -18.59 -29.65
N ASN A 141 7.14 -17.76 -28.63
CA ASN A 141 8.11 -16.82 -28.07
C ASN A 141 8.56 -17.15 -26.64
N GLY A 142 8.33 -18.38 -26.15
CA GLY A 142 8.81 -18.77 -24.83
C GLY A 142 7.95 -19.81 -24.14
N LEU A 143 7.75 -19.61 -22.83
CA LEU A 143 6.99 -20.51 -21.96
C LEU A 143 5.93 -19.71 -21.20
N GLU A 144 4.69 -20.19 -21.25
CA GLU A 144 3.56 -19.59 -20.53
C GLU A 144 3.36 -20.27 -19.17
N LEU A 145 3.54 -19.52 -18.08
CA LEU A 145 3.38 -20.04 -16.72
C LEU A 145 2.52 -19.12 -15.85
N SER A 146 1.95 -19.71 -14.79
CA SER A 146 1.18 -19.01 -13.77
C SER A 146 1.85 -19.17 -12.40
N GLY A 147 1.87 -18.09 -11.61
CA GLY A 147 2.37 -18.10 -10.25
C GLY A 147 2.60 -16.72 -9.66
N THR A 148 2.60 -16.63 -8.33
CA THR A 148 3.10 -15.45 -7.61
C THR A 148 4.58 -15.18 -7.87
N SER A 149 5.32 -16.19 -8.32
CA SER A 149 6.68 -16.09 -8.85
C SER A 149 6.80 -15.06 -10.00
N GLN A 150 5.83 -15.04 -10.92
CA GLN A 150 5.79 -14.13 -12.07
C GLN A 150 5.38 -12.71 -11.62
N ALA A 151 4.40 -12.61 -10.72
CA ALA A 151 3.98 -11.35 -10.14
C ALA A 151 5.14 -10.64 -9.39
N ALA A 152 5.92 -11.39 -8.61
CA ALA A 152 7.11 -10.87 -7.92
C ALA A 152 8.18 -10.38 -8.92
N ALA A 153 8.41 -11.13 -10.01
CA ALA A 153 9.35 -10.73 -11.04
C ALA A 153 8.91 -9.42 -11.75
N LEU A 154 7.62 -9.29 -12.09
CA LEU A 154 7.08 -8.07 -12.69
C LEU A 154 7.21 -6.87 -11.74
N THR A 155 6.87 -7.07 -10.46
CA THR A 155 6.99 -6.01 -9.44
C THR A 155 8.45 -5.61 -9.21
N SER A 156 9.39 -6.55 -9.33
CA SER A 156 10.83 -6.25 -9.31
C SER A 156 11.25 -5.35 -10.48
N GLY A 157 10.70 -5.57 -11.67
CA GLY A 157 10.88 -4.68 -12.82
C GLY A 157 10.30 -3.28 -12.57
N ALA A 158 9.10 -3.20 -11.96
CA ALA A 158 8.50 -1.92 -11.60
C ALA A 158 9.38 -1.14 -10.60
N ALA A 159 9.92 -1.81 -9.58
CA ALA A 159 10.87 -1.19 -8.66
C ALA A 159 12.15 -0.70 -9.35
N ALA A 160 12.63 -1.42 -10.37
CA ALA A 160 13.79 -0.99 -11.15
C ALA A 160 13.52 0.29 -11.94
N LEU A 161 12.31 0.46 -12.49
CA LEU A 161 11.90 1.71 -13.16
C LEU A 161 11.84 2.89 -12.19
N LEU A 162 11.45 2.67 -10.94
CA LEU A 162 11.51 3.72 -9.92
C LEU A 162 12.95 4.13 -9.61
N LEU A 163 13.86 3.16 -9.50
CA LEU A 163 15.29 3.42 -9.31
C LEU A 163 15.97 4.06 -10.52
N GLU A 164 15.50 3.78 -11.73
CA GLU A 164 15.95 4.48 -12.94
C GLU A 164 15.54 5.96 -12.89
N ARG A 165 14.32 6.23 -12.43
CA ARG A 165 13.80 7.60 -12.29
C ARG A 165 14.49 8.37 -11.17
N ASP A 166 14.71 7.73 -10.03
CA ASP A 166 15.43 8.29 -8.88
C ASP A 166 16.30 7.20 -8.22
N PRO A 167 17.62 7.19 -8.51
CA PRO A 167 18.55 6.21 -7.95
C PRO A 167 18.72 6.29 -6.43
N LEU A 168 18.31 7.39 -5.78
CA LEU A 168 18.47 7.63 -4.35
C LEU A 168 17.32 7.06 -3.51
N LEU A 169 16.26 6.56 -4.14
CA LEU A 169 15.14 5.96 -3.42
C LEU A 169 15.61 4.83 -2.50
N THR A 170 15.15 4.91 -1.25
CA THR A 170 15.30 3.85 -0.26
C THR A 170 14.31 2.72 -0.49
N ASN A 171 14.55 1.56 0.11
CA ASN A 171 13.63 0.43 0.04
C ASN A 171 12.23 0.80 0.57
N ASP A 172 12.17 1.60 1.63
CA ASP A 172 10.93 2.07 2.22
C ASP A 172 10.16 2.99 1.27
N GLN A 173 10.84 3.94 0.63
CA GLN A 173 10.19 4.81 -0.36
C GLN A 173 9.69 4.02 -1.57
N ILE A 174 10.47 3.07 -2.10
CA ILE A 174 10.04 2.23 -3.22
C ILE A 174 8.79 1.44 -2.86
N LYS A 175 8.81 0.78 -1.69
CA LYS A 175 7.66 0.00 -1.20
C LYS A 175 6.43 0.89 -1.01
N ALA A 176 6.58 2.05 -0.40
CA ALA A 176 5.47 3.00 -0.23
C ALA A 176 4.92 3.52 -1.56
N ILE A 177 5.78 3.95 -2.50
CA ILE A 177 5.36 4.43 -3.82
C ILE A 177 4.49 3.36 -4.50
N LEU A 178 4.98 2.13 -4.58
CA LEU A 178 4.27 1.03 -5.25
C LEU A 178 2.92 0.71 -4.60
N MET A 179 2.82 0.85 -3.27
CA MET A 179 1.61 0.52 -2.51
C MET A 179 0.59 1.65 -2.51
N VAL A 180 1.03 2.91 -2.38
CA VAL A 180 0.18 4.10 -2.46
C VAL A 180 -0.41 4.22 -3.85
N SER A 181 0.40 4.05 -4.89
CA SER A 181 -0.03 4.18 -6.28
C SER A 181 -0.81 2.98 -6.82
N ALA A 182 -0.84 1.86 -6.11
CA ALA A 182 -1.58 0.68 -6.55
C ALA A 182 -3.08 0.98 -6.69
N GLU A 183 -3.71 0.44 -7.73
CA GLU A 183 -5.15 0.52 -7.95
C GLU A 183 -5.89 -0.18 -6.81
N LYS A 184 -6.78 0.54 -6.12
CA LYS A 184 -7.46 0.02 -4.93
C LYS A 184 -8.53 -1.00 -5.34
N ARG A 185 -8.51 -2.15 -4.66
CA ARG A 185 -9.44 -3.26 -4.87
C ARG A 185 -10.34 -3.43 -3.66
N PHE A 186 -11.38 -2.61 -3.57
CA PHE A 186 -12.33 -2.60 -2.45
C PHE A 186 -13.25 -3.83 -2.41
N ASP A 187 -13.31 -4.56 -3.53
CA ASP A 187 -13.96 -5.86 -3.65
C ASP A 187 -13.21 -6.99 -2.93
N LEU A 188 -11.96 -6.75 -2.51
CA LEU A 188 -11.08 -7.75 -1.89
C LEU A 188 -10.62 -7.33 -0.50
N SER A 189 -10.44 -8.32 0.37
CA SER A 189 -9.80 -8.11 1.66
C SER A 189 -8.35 -7.62 1.48
N ARG A 190 -7.87 -6.79 2.42
CA ARG A 190 -6.45 -6.41 2.52
C ARG A 190 -5.51 -7.61 2.68
N PHE A 191 -5.99 -8.71 3.27
CA PHE A 191 -5.25 -9.96 3.35
C PHE A 191 -5.13 -10.69 2.00
N ALA A 192 -5.93 -10.30 1.01
CA ALA A 192 -5.96 -10.89 -0.33
C ALA A 192 -5.20 -10.01 -1.34
N ALA A 193 -5.55 -8.74 -1.45
CA ALA A 193 -5.01 -7.82 -2.46
C ALA A 193 -3.89 -6.92 -1.93
N GLY A 194 -3.68 -6.90 -0.63
CA GLY A 194 -2.79 -5.94 -0.02
C GLY A 194 -3.24 -4.50 -0.28
N ALA A 195 -2.31 -3.64 -0.68
CA ALA A 195 -2.54 -2.22 -0.92
C ALA A 195 -3.30 -1.97 -2.23
N GLY A 196 -3.47 -3.04 -3.02
CA GLY A 196 -4.12 -2.99 -4.32
C GLY A 196 -3.26 -3.60 -5.41
N TYR A 197 -3.70 -3.38 -6.63
CA TYR A 197 -3.16 -3.96 -7.84
C TYR A 197 -2.13 -3.03 -8.49
N LEU A 198 -0.91 -3.53 -8.69
CA LEU A 198 0.27 -2.79 -9.16
C LEU A 198 -0.05 -1.88 -10.36
N ASP A 199 0.16 -0.58 -10.21
CA ASP A 199 0.08 0.40 -11.31
C ASP A 199 1.45 1.07 -11.45
N ILE A 200 2.19 0.65 -12.47
CA ILE A 200 3.56 1.09 -12.74
C ILE A 200 3.57 2.55 -13.19
N LEU A 201 2.60 2.98 -14.00
CA LEU A 201 2.57 4.34 -14.53
C LEU A 201 2.31 5.34 -13.40
N SER A 202 1.33 5.03 -12.54
CA SER A 202 1.03 5.85 -11.35
C SER A 202 2.20 5.84 -10.36
N ALA A 203 2.91 4.71 -10.21
CA ALA A 203 4.10 4.61 -9.36
C ALA A 203 5.23 5.53 -9.84
N VAL A 204 5.59 5.45 -11.13
CA VAL A 204 6.66 6.28 -11.71
C VAL A 204 6.33 7.77 -11.64
N ARG A 205 5.06 8.14 -11.85
CA ARG A 205 4.59 9.54 -11.71
C ARG A 205 4.60 10.05 -10.27
N SER A 206 4.65 9.16 -9.29
CA SER A 206 4.70 9.51 -7.87
C SER A 206 6.12 9.70 -7.33
N VAL A 207 7.15 9.35 -8.11
CA VAL A 207 8.55 9.62 -7.74
C VAL A 207 8.78 11.13 -7.63
N GLY A 208 9.41 11.57 -6.54
CA GLY A 208 9.65 12.98 -6.23
C GLY A 208 8.46 13.70 -5.56
N ARG A 209 7.31 13.04 -5.40
CA ARG A 209 6.19 13.57 -4.59
C ARG A 209 6.35 13.30 -3.09
N PHE A 210 7.27 12.42 -2.73
CA PHE A 210 7.58 12.10 -1.34
C PHE A 210 8.87 12.83 -0.94
N TYR A 211 8.75 13.83 -0.07
CA TYR A 211 9.91 14.42 0.60
C TYR A 211 10.63 13.35 1.44
N PRO A 212 11.95 13.49 1.70
CA PRO A 212 12.71 12.52 2.48
C PRO A 212 12.29 12.57 3.96
N VAL A 213 11.17 11.92 4.28
CA VAL A 213 10.80 11.53 5.63
C VAL A 213 11.36 10.14 5.90
N HIS A 214 12.07 9.98 7.01
CA HIS A 214 12.49 8.66 7.49
C HIS A 214 11.29 7.96 8.13
N PHE A 215 10.57 7.17 7.33
CA PHE A 215 9.49 6.31 7.80
C PHE A 215 9.78 4.84 7.50
N ASN A 216 9.16 3.97 8.29
CA ASN A 216 9.31 2.53 8.16
C ASN A 216 8.10 1.93 7.44
N THR A 217 8.35 1.15 6.38
CA THR A 217 7.32 0.42 5.61
C THR A 217 7.25 -1.08 5.92
N ALA A 218 7.85 -1.50 7.02
CA ALA A 218 7.67 -2.84 7.55
C ALA A 218 6.17 -3.14 7.68
N SER A 219 5.74 -4.29 7.14
CA SER A 219 4.33 -4.66 7.16
C SER A 219 3.83 -4.80 8.61
N PRO A 220 2.66 -4.25 8.95
CA PRO A 220 2.16 -4.28 10.33
C PRO A 220 1.74 -5.69 10.74
N VAL A 221 1.68 -5.92 12.05
CA VAL A 221 1.13 -7.15 12.64
C VAL A 221 -0.35 -6.94 12.91
N VAL A 222 -1.17 -7.95 12.62
CA VAL A 222 -2.60 -7.92 12.90
C VAL A 222 -2.90 -8.57 14.23
N VAL A 223 -3.66 -7.88 15.07
CA VAL A 223 -4.22 -8.43 16.31
C VAL A 223 -5.74 -8.44 16.22
N ARG A 224 -6.32 -9.59 16.51
CA ARG A 224 -7.79 -9.72 16.61
C ARG A 224 -8.24 -9.11 17.93
N THR A 225 -9.21 -8.19 17.86
CA THR A 225 -9.89 -7.59 19.00
C THR A 225 -11.34 -8.07 19.04
N PRO A 226 -12.08 -7.86 20.15
CA PRO A 226 -13.51 -8.14 20.21
C PRO A 226 -14.32 -7.41 19.13
N ASN A 227 -13.85 -6.22 18.70
CA ASN A 227 -14.53 -5.36 17.72
C ASN A 227 -13.96 -5.49 16.29
N GLY A 228 -13.08 -6.46 16.03
CA GLY A 228 -12.51 -6.70 14.68
C GLY A 228 -11.01 -6.97 14.69
N PHE A 229 -10.27 -6.25 13.85
CA PHE A 229 -8.82 -6.37 13.71
C PHE A 229 -8.15 -5.01 13.91
N ASN A 230 -7.15 -4.94 14.78
CA ASN A 230 -6.28 -3.77 14.92
C ASN A 230 -4.93 -4.07 14.27
N LEU A 231 -4.37 -3.07 13.60
CA LEU A 231 -3.00 -3.13 13.12
C LEU A 231 -2.08 -2.61 14.23
N ILE A 232 -1.17 -3.45 14.69
CA ILE A 232 -0.08 -3.03 15.55
C ILE A 232 1.16 -2.85 14.66
N PRO A 233 1.77 -1.66 14.61
CA PRO A 233 3.11 -1.49 14.07
C PRO A 233 4.03 -2.46 14.81
N GLY A 234 4.41 -3.59 14.21
CA GLY A 234 5.05 -4.67 14.94
C GLY A 234 6.42 -4.25 15.50
N ASN A 235 6.53 -3.89 16.79
CA ASN A 235 7.75 -3.34 17.40
C ASN A 235 8.49 -2.32 16.49
N LEU A 236 7.76 -1.39 15.89
CA LEU A 236 8.34 -0.38 15.01
C LEU A 236 8.66 0.90 15.83
N PRO A 237 9.82 1.56 15.62
CA PRO A 237 10.10 2.85 16.23
C PRO A 237 9.06 3.90 15.81
N ASN A 238 8.92 4.98 16.58
CA ASN A 238 7.85 6.01 16.61
C ASN A 238 7.38 6.65 15.27
N SER A 239 7.87 6.21 14.10
CA SER A 239 7.54 6.74 12.77
C SER A 239 7.14 5.63 11.79
N THR A 240 5.91 5.12 11.92
CA THR A 240 5.37 4.08 11.03
C THR A 240 4.30 4.62 10.10
N ALA A 241 4.43 4.37 8.80
CA ALA A 241 3.34 4.55 7.85
C ALA A 241 2.38 3.35 7.97
N VAL A 242 1.25 3.54 8.65
CA VAL A 242 0.22 2.51 8.80
C VAL A 242 -0.68 2.53 7.57
N TRP A 243 -1.01 1.34 7.05
CA TRP A 243 -2.06 1.21 6.06
C TRP A 243 -3.36 1.77 6.59
N ALA A 244 -3.97 2.68 5.83
CA ALA A 244 -5.23 3.34 6.15
C ALA A 244 -6.22 2.41 6.89
N GLY A 245 -6.76 2.91 8.00
CA GLY A 245 -7.91 2.34 8.70
C GLY A 245 -7.83 2.21 10.24
N THR A 246 -6.76 2.63 10.91
CA THR A 246 -6.71 2.67 12.39
C THR A 246 -5.71 3.72 12.88
N ALA A 247 -6.12 4.48 13.90
CA ALA A 247 -5.47 5.65 14.48
C ALA A 247 -3.94 5.57 14.64
N VAL A 248 -3.26 6.67 14.32
CA VAL A 248 -1.83 6.88 14.61
C VAL A 248 -1.73 7.79 15.84
N TRP A 249 -1.05 7.32 16.88
CA TRP A 249 -0.61 8.15 18.02
C TRP A 249 0.90 8.36 17.91
N GLY A 250 1.33 9.62 17.80
CA GLY A 250 2.75 10.02 17.81
C GLY A 250 3.10 11.06 16.76
N ASP A 251 4.31 11.61 16.87
CA ASP A 251 4.85 12.63 15.97
C ASP A 251 5.18 12.02 14.59
N THR A 252 4.20 11.98 13.68
CA THR A 252 4.42 11.62 12.27
C THR A 252 3.96 12.74 11.36
N ALA A 253 4.87 13.22 10.51
CA ALA A 253 4.57 14.16 9.43
C ALA A 253 3.64 13.51 8.39
N VAL A 254 2.42 14.02 8.28
CA VAL A 254 1.51 13.78 7.16
C VAL A 254 1.75 14.89 6.13
N TRP A 255 2.22 14.57 4.93
CA TRP A 255 2.47 15.54 3.87
C TRP A 255 1.86 15.05 2.54
N GLY A 256 0.94 15.84 2.00
CA GLY A 256 0.29 15.64 0.69
C GLY A 256 -1.24 15.51 0.76
N ASP A 257 -1.89 15.72 -0.39
CA ASP A 257 -3.33 15.60 -0.59
C ASP A 257 -3.83 14.21 -0.15
N THR A 258 -4.51 14.14 0.99
CA THR A 258 -5.04 12.90 1.54
C THR A 258 -6.56 12.89 1.46
N ALA A 259 -7.11 11.99 0.64
CA ALA A 259 -8.51 11.61 0.72
C ALA A 259 -8.68 10.61 1.88
N VAL A 260 -9.34 11.02 2.96
CA VAL A 260 -9.71 10.18 4.11
C VAL A 260 -11.20 9.84 4.01
N TRP A 261 -11.59 8.58 4.25
CA TRP A 261 -13.00 8.14 4.26
C TRP A 261 -13.32 7.38 5.56
N GLY A 262 -14.34 7.84 6.28
CA GLY A 262 -14.87 7.28 7.53
C GLY A 262 -14.80 8.24 8.73
N ASP A 263 -15.46 7.88 9.84
CA ASP A 263 -15.44 8.64 11.11
C ASP A 263 -14.01 8.79 11.61
N THR A 264 -13.43 9.99 11.48
CA THR A 264 -12.05 10.27 11.88
C THR A 264 -11.94 11.62 12.57
N ALA A 265 -11.14 11.66 13.63
CA ALA A 265 -10.66 12.90 14.25
C ALA A 265 -9.24 13.15 13.74
N VAL A 266 -9.01 14.31 13.12
CA VAL A 266 -7.72 14.73 12.56
C VAL A 266 -7.25 16.00 13.26
N TRP A 267 -5.95 16.14 13.47
CA TRP A 267 -5.31 17.34 14.01
C TRP A 267 -4.43 17.97 12.92
N GLY A 268 -4.70 19.23 12.56
CA GLY A 268 -3.93 20.01 11.58
C GLY A 268 -4.62 20.23 10.24
N ASP A 269 -3.94 20.99 9.37
CA ASP A 269 -4.45 21.47 8.08
C ASP A 269 -4.74 20.30 7.13
N THR A 270 -6.01 20.11 6.74
CA THR A 270 -6.43 19.01 5.87
C THR A 270 -7.59 19.39 4.94
N ALA A 271 -7.68 18.69 3.80
CA ALA A 271 -8.82 18.72 2.89
C ALA A 271 -9.53 17.35 2.96
N VAL A 272 -10.82 17.34 3.32
CA VAL A 272 -11.60 16.11 3.53
C VAL A 272 -12.89 16.12 2.70
N TRP A 273 -13.36 14.94 2.29
CA TRP A 273 -14.62 14.74 1.55
C TRP A 273 -15.57 13.86 2.38
N GLY A 274 -16.72 14.39 2.78
CA GLY A 274 -17.78 13.71 3.55
C GLY A 274 -18.05 14.30 4.94
N ASP A 275 -18.98 13.69 5.69
CA ASP A 275 -19.39 14.13 7.02
C ASP A 275 -18.24 14.01 8.02
N THR A 276 -17.76 15.14 8.55
CA THR A 276 -16.59 15.16 9.45
C THR A 276 -16.68 16.22 10.55
N ALA A 277 -15.91 16.02 11.62
CA ALA A 277 -15.63 17.01 12.66
C ALA A 277 -14.13 17.30 12.69
N VAL A 278 -13.75 18.55 12.41
CA VAL A 278 -12.33 18.98 12.31
C VAL A 278 -12.03 20.11 13.30
N TRP A 279 -10.79 20.13 13.82
CA TRP A 279 -10.25 21.17 14.69
C TRP A 279 -9.02 21.80 14.04
N GLY A 280 -9.09 23.09 13.69
CA GLY A 280 -8.01 23.86 13.03
C GLY A 280 -8.42 24.50 11.70
N ASP A 281 -7.44 25.10 11.01
CA ASP A 281 -7.67 25.87 9.78
C ASP A 281 -7.91 24.92 8.59
N THR A 282 -9.10 25.00 7.96
CA THR A 282 -9.49 24.03 6.92
C THR A 282 -10.34 24.60 5.79
N ALA A 283 -10.32 23.90 4.64
CA ALA A 283 -11.26 24.08 3.53
C ALA A 283 -12.00 22.76 3.27
N VAL A 284 -13.33 22.75 3.39
CA VAL A 284 -14.16 21.54 3.26
C VAL A 284 -15.25 21.71 2.20
N TRP A 285 -15.66 20.61 1.58
CA TRP A 285 -16.77 20.52 0.61
C TRP A 285 -17.78 19.48 1.10
N GLY A 286 -19.03 19.90 1.35
CA GLY A 286 -20.13 19.06 1.86
C GLY A 286 -20.64 19.46 3.26
N ASP A 287 -21.50 18.63 3.84
CA ASP A 287 -22.18 18.89 5.12
C ASP A 287 -21.21 18.71 6.31
N THR A 288 -20.97 19.76 7.10
CA THR A 288 -19.91 19.73 8.14
C THR A 288 -20.22 20.51 9.42
N ALA A 289 -19.54 20.13 10.50
CA ALA A 289 -19.43 20.90 11.75
C ALA A 289 -17.95 21.15 12.09
N VAL A 290 -17.54 22.43 12.15
CA VAL A 290 -16.13 22.82 12.34
C VAL A 290 -15.95 23.78 13.52
N TRP A 291 -14.81 23.68 14.21
CA TRP A 291 -14.35 24.58 15.27
C TRP A 291 -13.02 25.24 14.84
N GLY A 292 -13.01 26.57 14.65
CA GLY A 292 -11.84 27.35 14.23
C GLY A 292 -12.09 28.26 13.01
N ASP A 293 -11.02 28.77 12.40
CA ASP A 293 -11.08 29.67 11.24
C ASP A 293 -11.25 28.86 9.95
N THR A 294 -12.28 29.14 9.15
CA THR A 294 -12.65 28.25 8.01
C THR A 294 -13.17 28.97 6.77
N ALA A 295 -13.00 28.31 5.61
CA ALA A 295 -13.69 28.63 4.36
C ALA A 295 -14.41 27.38 3.82
N VAL A 296 -15.74 27.45 3.68
CA VAL A 296 -16.56 26.29 3.29
C VAL A 296 -17.45 26.58 2.07
N TRP A 297 -17.68 25.55 1.25
CA TRP A 297 -18.64 25.53 0.14
C TRP A 297 -19.69 24.43 0.40
N GLY A 298 -20.94 24.82 0.67
CA GLY A 298 -22.07 23.90 0.97
C GLY A 298 -22.87 24.29 2.23
N ASP A 299 -23.71 23.37 2.71
CA ASP A 299 -24.57 23.55 3.90
C ASP A 299 -23.76 23.29 5.18
N THR A 300 -23.73 24.25 6.12
CA THR A 300 -22.78 24.17 7.27
C THR A 300 -23.31 24.72 8.58
N ALA A 301 -22.75 24.22 9.70
CA ALA A 301 -22.84 24.83 11.03
C ALA A 301 -21.43 25.08 11.59
N VAL A 302 -21.06 26.34 11.83
CA VAL A 302 -19.71 26.73 12.27
C VAL A 302 -19.73 27.53 13.56
N TRP A 303 -18.71 27.31 14.41
CA TRP A 303 -18.38 28.11 15.59
C TRP A 303 -16.98 28.73 15.43
N GLY A 304 -16.89 30.04 15.18
CA GLY A 304 -15.64 30.78 14.94
C GLY A 304 -15.77 31.88 13.88
N ASP A 305 -14.63 32.41 13.42
CA ASP A 305 -14.53 33.44 12.37
C ASP A 305 -14.54 32.78 10.98
N THR A 306 -15.43 33.21 10.07
CA THR A 306 -15.68 32.47 8.81
C THR A 306 -15.96 33.33 7.57
N ALA A 307 -15.65 32.76 6.40
CA ALA A 307 -16.14 33.20 5.09
C ALA A 307 -16.83 32.03 4.36
N VAL A 308 -18.14 32.16 4.07
CA VAL A 308 -18.95 31.07 3.49
C VAL A 308 -19.70 31.49 2.23
N TRP A 309 -19.84 30.56 1.28
CA TRP A 309 -20.68 30.67 0.08
C TRP A 309 -21.72 29.52 0.09
N GLY A 310 -23.01 29.83 0.33
CA GLY A 310 -24.10 28.84 0.44
C GLY A 310 -25.10 29.13 1.58
N ASP A 311 -25.97 28.16 1.89
CA ASP A 311 -26.98 28.25 2.97
C ASP A 311 -26.35 27.89 4.33
N THR A 312 -26.48 28.76 5.34
CA THR A 312 -25.69 28.64 6.58
C THR A 312 -26.39 29.06 7.87
N ALA A 313 -25.96 28.47 8.99
CA ALA A 313 -26.24 28.93 10.35
C ALA A 313 -24.92 29.09 11.15
N VAL A 314 -24.62 30.31 11.62
CA VAL A 314 -23.33 30.65 12.24
C VAL A 314 -23.50 31.33 13.61
N TRP A 315 -22.57 31.04 14.53
CA TRP A 315 -22.38 31.73 15.81
C TRP A 315 -20.94 32.29 15.88
N GLY A 316 -20.77 33.61 15.68
CA GLY A 316 -19.46 34.28 15.61
C GLY A 316 -19.44 35.51 14.68
N ASP A 317 -18.24 36.03 14.39
CA ASP A 317 -18.02 37.16 13.47
C ASP A 317 -17.91 36.65 12.01
N THR A 318 -18.65 37.25 11.08
CA THR A 318 -18.87 36.64 9.74
C THR A 318 -18.92 37.61 8.56
N ALA A 319 -18.47 37.14 7.39
CA ALA A 319 -18.74 37.73 6.08
C ALA A 319 -19.36 36.66 5.14
N VAL A 320 -20.59 36.89 4.67
CA VAL A 320 -21.39 35.88 3.94
C VAL A 320 -21.91 36.42 2.60
N TRP A 321 -22.01 35.54 1.61
CA TRP A 321 -22.65 35.77 0.30
C TRP A 321 -23.67 34.65 0.04
N GLY A 322 -24.97 34.91 0.25
CA GLY A 322 -26.06 33.91 0.16
C GLY A 322 -27.22 34.14 1.15
N ASP A 323 -28.11 33.15 1.31
CA ASP A 323 -29.21 33.16 2.28
C ASP A 323 -28.70 32.71 3.67
N THR A 324 -29.04 33.42 4.76
CA THR A 324 -28.37 33.22 6.06
C THR A 324 -29.24 33.51 7.28
N ALA A 325 -29.03 32.76 8.36
CA ALA A 325 -29.43 33.13 9.72
C ALA A 325 -28.19 33.26 10.65
N VAL A 326 -27.87 34.50 11.07
CA VAL A 326 -26.70 34.82 11.91
C VAL A 326 -27.12 35.31 13.29
N TRP A 327 -26.37 34.94 14.34
CA TRP A 327 -26.38 35.60 15.65
C TRP A 327 -24.94 36.07 15.98
N GLY A 328 -24.64 37.35 15.75
CA GLY A 328 -23.30 37.97 15.89
C GLY A 328 -23.17 39.30 15.14
N ASP A 329 -21.97 39.88 15.05
CA ASP A 329 -21.68 41.08 14.25
C ASP A 329 -21.44 40.69 12.77
N THR A 330 -21.97 41.45 11.80
CA THR A 330 -22.06 40.98 10.39
C THR A 330 -21.87 42.10 9.35
N ALA A 331 -21.19 41.78 8.23
CA ALA A 331 -21.25 42.54 6.98
C ALA A 331 -21.78 41.66 5.84
N VAL A 332 -22.90 42.07 5.23
CA VAL A 332 -23.60 41.33 4.15
C VAL A 332 -23.53 42.13 2.85
N TRP A 333 -23.23 41.46 1.74
CA TRP A 333 -23.31 42.01 0.38
C TRP A 333 -24.16 41.07 -0.48
N GLY A 334 -24.89 41.60 -1.46
CA GLY A 334 -25.70 40.81 -2.39
C GLY A 334 -25.63 41.39 -3.80
N ASP A 335 -26.13 40.63 -4.77
CA ASP A 335 -26.52 41.16 -6.10
C ASP A 335 -27.90 41.81 -6.03
#